data_AF-A0A285ILR7-F1
#
_entry.id   AF-A0A285ILR7-F1
#
_cell.length_a   1.000
_cell.length_b   1.000
_cell.length_c   1.000
_cell.angle_alpha   90.00
_cell.angle_beta   90.00
_cell.angle_gamma   90.00
#
_symmetry.space_group_name_H-M   'P 1'
#
loop_
_entity.id
_entity.type
_entity.pdbx_description
1 polymer ?
#
loop_
_entity_poly.entity_id
_entity_poly.type
_entity_poly.pdbx_seq_one_letter_code
_entity_poly.pdbx_strand_id
1 'polypeptide(L)'
;MSRLSIEVTPEQHQLLKAMAALQGKSIKDFILDKVLPLQVTEQAKNYSVQQLEDLLQQRLQSARQGDFSEQSVTDIFEQAITDHGKR
;
A
#
# COMPACT_ATOMS: atom_id res chain seq x y z
N MET A 1 8.17 -9.18 26.51
CA MET A 1 8.17 -10.13 25.38
C MET A 1 6.73 -10.54 25.12
N SER A 2 6.20 -10.26 23.93
CA SER A 2 4.83 -10.66 23.57
C SER A 2 4.78 -12.16 23.30
N ARG A 3 3.82 -12.87 23.91
CA ARG A 3 3.61 -14.30 23.73
C ARG A 3 2.23 -14.49 23.08
N LEU A 4 2.21 -15.13 21.92
CA LEU A 4 0.98 -15.43 21.18
C LEU A 4 0.63 -16.90 21.40
N SER A 5 -0.58 -17.15 21.89
CA SER A 5 -1.14 -18.50 22.05
C SER A 5 -2.24 -18.70 21.01
N ILE A 6 -2.14 -19.79 20.25
CA ILE A 6 -3.09 -20.17 19.20
C ILE A 6 -3.53 -21.60 19.43
N GLU A 7 -4.82 -21.85 19.24
CA GLU A 7 -5.38 -23.19 19.24
C GLU A 7 -5.37 -23.73 17.80
N VAL A 8 -4.83 -24.93 17.63
CA VAL A 8 -4.77 -25.62 16.34
C VAL A 8 -5.13 -27.08 16.55
N THR A 9 -5.80 -27.68 15.57
CA THR A 9 -6.03 -29.12 15.60
C THR A 9 -4.70 -29.88 15.42
N PRO A 10 -4.60 -31.15 15.84
CA PRO A 10 -3.39 -31.94 15.64
C PRO A 10 -2.96 -32.03 14.16
N GLU A 11 -3.92 -32.14 13.25
CA GLU A 11 -3.68 -32.16 11.80
C GLU A 11 -3.14 -30.84 11.28
N GLN A 12 -3.71 -29.72 11.73
CA GLN A 12 -3.23 -28.38 11.39
C GLN A 12 -1.79 -28.17 11.88
N HIS A 13 -1.48 -28.60 13.11
CA HIS A 13 -0.12 -28.53 13.64
C HIS A 13 0.87 -29.35 12.79
N GLN A 14 0.48 -30.54 12.33
CA GLN A 14 1.31 -31.38 11.47
C GLN A 14 1.58 -30.73 10.11
N LEU A 15 0.56 -30.16 9.48
CA LEU A 15 0.69 -29.41 8.23
C LEU A 15 1.60 -28.19 8.40
N LEU A 16 1.40 -27.42 9.47
CA LEU A 16 2.21 -26.23 9.78
C LEU A 16 3.67 -26.59 10.00
N LYS A 17 3.94 -27.71 10.69
CA LYS A 17 5.29 -28.25 10.90
C LYS A 17 5.95 -28.65 9.58
N ALA A 18 5.21 -29.33 8.70
CA ALA A 18 5.71 -29.71 7.38
C ALA A 18 6.05 -28.47 6.54
N MET A 19 5.16 -27.48 6.51
CA MET A 19 5.37 -26.23 5.78
C MET A 19 6.59 -25.45 6.31
N ALA A 20 6.75 -25.36 7.63
CA ALA A 20 7.91 -24.73 8.24
C ALA A 20 9.23 -25.45 7.87
N ALA A 21 9.22 -26.79 7.94
CA ALA A 21 10.37 -27.62 7.56
C ALA A 21 10.75 -27.48 6.08
N LEU A 22 9.75 -27.41 5.18
CA LEU A 22 9.96 -27.16 3.75
C LEU A 22 10.64 -25.81 3.47
N GLN A 23 10.43 -24.81 4.33
CA GLN A 23 11.09 -23.51 4.24
C GLN A 23 12.40 -23.44 5.05
N GLY A 24 12.81 -24.53 5.70
CA GLY A 24 13.99 -24.56 6.56
C GLY A 24 13.87 -23.69 7.82
N LYS A 25 12.64 -23.33 8.23
CA LYS A 25 12.36 -22.43 9.35
C LYS A 25 11.80 -23.21 10.54
N SER A 26 11.98 -22.67 11.74
CA SER A 26 11.24 -23.17 12.90
C SER A 26 9.75 -22.84 12.75
N ILE A 27 8.87 -23.64 13.35
CA ILE A 27 7.41 -23.37 13.35
C ILE A 27 7.13 -21.96 13.88
N LYS A 28 7.87 -21.54 14.91
CA LYS A 28 7.73 -20.21 15.52
C LYS A 28 8.01 -19.12 14.48
N ASP A 29 9.13 -19.20 13.79
CA ASP A 29 9.53 -18.17 12.83
C ASP A 29 8.62 -18.16 11.60
N PHE A 30 8.21 -19.35 11.14
CA PHE A 30 7.26 -19.51 10.04
C PHE A 30 5.90 -18.86 10.35
N ILE A 31 5.37 -19.05 11.56
CA ILE A 31 4.10 -18.43 11.98
C ILE A 31 4.27 -16.93 12.13
N LEU A 32 5.37 -16.47 12.76
CA LEU A 32 5.60 -15.04 12.96
C LEU A 32 5.67 -14.30 11.62
N ASP A 33 6.34 -14.85 10.61
CA ASP A 33 6.42 -14.28 9.26
C ASP A 33 5.06 -14.21 8.54
N LYS A 34 4.09 -15.06 8.92
CA LYS A 34 2.76 -15.15 8.30
C LYS A 34 1.69 -14.36 9.07
N VAL A 35 1.77 -14.33 10.40
CA VAL A 35 0.78 -13.71 11.30
C VAL A 35 1.07 -12.24 11.54
N LEU A 36 2.35 -11.85 11.58
CA LEU A 36 2.66 -10.43 11.55
C LEU A 36 2.22 -9.91 10.19
N PRO A 37 1.38 -8.85 10.12
CA PRO A 37 1.16 -8.19 8.85
C PRO A 37 2.54 -7.85 8.33
N LEU A 38 2.86 -8.31 7.11
CA LEU A 38 4.00 -7.80 6.36
C LEU A 38 3.90 -6.28 6.51
N GLN A 39 4.76 -5.71 7.35
CA GLN A 39 4.74 -4.29 7.67
C GLN A 39 4.77 -3.50 6.35
N VAL A 40 5.44 -4.07 5.35
CA VAL A 40 5.45 -3.67 3.94
C VAL A 40 4.06 -3.43 3.34
N THR A 41 3.04 -4.24 3.60
CA THR A 41 1.71 -4.10 2.97
C THR A 41 0.86 -3.05 3.63
N GLU A 42 0.83 -2.98 4.96
CA GLU A 42 0.11 -1.94 5.70
C GLU A 42 0.76 -0.57 5.49
N GLN A 43 2.10 -0.50 5.48
CA GLN A 43 2.83 0.74 5.22
C GLN A 43 2.68 1.20 3.77
N ALA A 44 2.75 0.30 2.78
CA ALA A 44 2.52 0.67 1.38
C ALA A 44 1.08 1.13 1.11
N LYS A 45 0.10 0.50 1.78
CA LYS A 45 -1.32 0.86 1.64
C LYS A 45 -1.66 2.16 2.38
N ASN A 46 -1.03 2.40 3.53
CA ASN A 46 -1.20 3.67 4.27
C ASN A 46 -0.44 4.81 3.58
N TYR A 47 0.72 4.55 2.97
CA TYR A 47 1.48 5.55 2.24
C TYR A 47 0.70 6.08 1.02
N SER A 48 0.05 5.20 0.25
CA SER A 48 -0.76 5.63 -0.90
C SER A 48 -2.01 6.41 -0.51
N VAL A 49 -2.64 6.07 0.63
CA VAL A 49 -3.81 6.80 1.14
C VAL A 49 -3.40 8.16 1.68
N GLN A 50 -2.32 8.26 2.44
CA GLN A 50 -1.81 9.53 2.97
C GLN A 50 -1.38 10.49 1.86
N GLN A 51 -0.68 9.98 0.84
CA GLN A 51 -0.32 10.78 -0.34
C GLN A 51 -1.54 11.33 -1.08
N LEU A 52 -2.61 10.53 -1.15
CA LEU A 52 -3.86 10.94 -1.77
C LEU A 52 -4.58 11.99 -0.92
N GLU A 53 -4.60 11.84 0.41
CA GLU A 53 -5.15 12.85 1.32
C GLU A 53 -4.42 14.19 1.20
N ASP A 54 -3.07 14.19 1.18
CA ASP A 54 -2.27 15.40 1.02
C ASP A 54 -2.58 16.13 -0.30
N LEU A 55 -2.64 15.38 -1.42
CA LEU A 55 -2.95 15.93 -2.73
C LEU A 55 -4.36 16.54 -2.76
N LEU A 56 -5.34 15.86 -2.15
CA LEU A 56 -6.70 16.36 -2.06
C LEU A 56 -6.82 17.61 -1.19
N GLN A 57 -6.11 17.66 -0.06
CA GLN A 57 -6.07 18.85 0.79
C GLN A 57 -5.49 20.06 0.06
N GLN A 58 -4.40 19.88 -0.68
CA GLN A 58 -3.82 20.95 -1.51
C GLN A 58 -4.82 21.47 -2.54
N ARG A 59 -5.48 20.58 -3.27
CA ARG A 59 -6.51 20.96 -4.26
C ARG A 59 -7.69 21.69 -3.63
N LEU A 60 -8.09 21.28 -2.43
CA LEU A 60 -9.21 21.90 -1.72
C LEU A 60 -8.85 23.31 -1.23
N GLN A 61 -7.59 23.55 -0.86
CA GLN A 61 -7.09 24.89 -0.57
C GLN A 61 -7.05 25.78 -1.82
N SER A 62 -6.51 25.30 -2.96
CA SER A 62 -6.50 26.04 -4.22
C SER A 62 -7.92 26.38 -4.71
N ALA A 63 -8.85 25.42 -4.63
CA ALA A 63 -10.25 25.65 -4.98
C ALA A 63 -10.92 26.70 -4.08
N ARG A 64 -10.62 26.71 -2.77
CA ARG A 64 -11.11 27.75 -1.85
C ARG A 64 -10.53 29.13 -2.14
N GLN A 65 -9.32 29.19 -2.69
CA GLN A 65 -8.66 30.42 -3.11
C GLN A 65 -9.14 30.93 -4.46
N GLY A 66 -9.94 30.13 -5.19
CA GLY A 66 -10.46 30.48 -6.50
C GLY A 66 -9.50 30.17 -7.65
N ASP A 67 -8.42 29.42 -7.41
CA ASP A 67 -7.49 28.97 -8.44
C ASP A 67 -8.09 27.80 -9.22
N PHE A 68 -8.93 28.13 -10.20
CA PHE A 68 -9.43 27.20 -11.21
C PHE A 68 -8.79 27.52 -12.56
N SER A 69 -8.52 26.49 -13.35
CA SER A 69 -8.11 26.70 -14.74
C SER A 69 -9.35 27.07 -15.56
N GLU A 70 -9.28 28.21 -16.24
CA GLU A 70 -10.29 28.63 -17.23
C GLU A 70 -10.05 27.98 -18.61
N GLN A 71 -9.02 27.14 -18.74
CA GLN A 71 -8.66 26.54 -20.01
C GLN A 71 -9.75 25.58 -20.50
N SER A 72 -10.08 25.69 -21.79
CA SER A 72 -10.93 24.72 -22.45
C SER A 72 -10.19 23.39 -22.59
N VAL A 73 -10.95 22.30 -22.73
CA VAL A 73 -10.41 20.98 -23.04
C VAL A 73 -9.52 21.02 -24.28
N THR A 74 -9.91 21.80 -25.31
CA THR A 74 -9.13 21.99 -26.53
C THR A 74 -7.76 22.64 -26.27
N ASP A 75 -7.71 23.64 -25.41
CA ASP A 75 -6.48 24.37 -25.08
C ASP A 75 -5.51 23.47 -24.31
N ILE A 76 -6.05 22.61 -23.43
CA ILE A 76 -5.27 21.61 -22.69
C ILE A 76 -4.64 20.60 -23.66
N PHE A 77 -5.39 20.15 -24.68
CA PHE A 77 -4.87 19.24 -25.70
C PHE A 77 -3.76 19.89 -26.53
N GLU A 78 -3.98 21.12 -27.02
CA GLU A 78 -2.97 21.85 -27.80
C GLU A 78 -1.69 22.11 -26.99
N GLN A 79 -1.83 22.48 -25.71
CA GLN A 79 -0.72 22.70 -24.80
C GLN A 79 0.04 21.40 -24.52
N ALA A 80 -0.65 20.29 -24.28
CA ALA A 80 0.00 18.99 -24.07
C ALA A 80 0.78 18.52 -25.31
N ILE A 81 0.23 18.74 -26.51
CA ILE A 81 0.90 18.41 -27.78
C ILE A 81 2.14 19.29 -27.99
N THR A 82 2.06 20.59 -27.70
CA THR A 82 3.22 21.49 -27.83
C THR A 82 4.30 21.24 -26.78
N ASP A 83 3.93 20.85 -25.56
CA ASP A 83 4.87 20.57 -24.47
C ASP A 83 5.59 19.23 -24.67
N HIS A 84 4.91 18.22 -25.22
CA HIS A 84 5.51 16.94 -25.59
C HIS A 84 6.25 16.97 -26.94
N GLY A 85 5.90 17.87 -27.86
CA GLY A 85 6.57 18.03 -29.16
C GLY A 85 7.88 18.84 -29.12
N LYS A 86 8.23 19.45 -27.98
CA LYS A 86 9.49 20.18 -27.76
C LYS A 86 10.63 19.34 -27.17
N ARG A 87 10.45 18.02 -27.05
CA ARG A 87 11.47 17.08 -26.57
C ARG A 87 12.14 16.33 -27.72
#